data_AF-A0A966KNF3-F1
#
_entry.id   AF-A0A966KNF3-F1
#
_cell.length_a   1.000
_cell.length_b   1.000
_cell.length_c   1.000
_cell.angle_alpha   90.00
_cell.angle_beta   90.00
_cell.angle_gamma   90.00
#
_symmetry.space_group_name_H-M   'P 1'
#
loop_
_entity.id
_entity.type
_entity.pdbx_description
1 polymer ?
#
loop_
_entity_poly.entity_id
_entity_poly.type
_entity_poly.pdbx_seq_one_letter_code
_entity_poly.pdbx_strand_id
1 'polypeptide(L)'
;MLRRLSLVALLLVGATLACAPVATAGTPATWSGGGGNGLWSTAGNWTGTAPVNSGLSSLTFAGTTNITSTNNLTGLSVDLLSFTTTSTAFSLSGNAITLTTGTIMTSGSTAGLATTGDILSLGMILSGSNRAVTGTSHNLSFSGTIGGTGSMTFDGVSAFYVSGSNSYSGGTFITGGSVWTQAQTNAAGTGDNNAFGTGTVTVSGSGSLLARNSISLANAMVISGSGNGSSAGAIRGSFGAINQTATISGSVTLAGNATIEAASNATGDSGSKLLFTN
;
A
#
# COMPACT_ATOMS: atom_id res chain seq x y z
N MET A 1 -19.70 -39.34 67.93
CA MET A 1 -19.99 -38.44 66.79
C MET A 1 -18.79 -37.51 66.61
N LEU A 2 -17.85 -37.85 65.71
CA LEU A 2 -16.70 -37.00 65.36
C LEU A 2 -16.96 -36.37 63.98
N ARG A 3 -17.04 -35.04 63.91
CA ARG A 3 -17.12 -34.27 62.65
C ARG A 3 -15.71 -34.09 62.10
N ARG A 4 -15.43 -34.64 60.91
CA ARG A 4 -14.23 -34.34 60.12
C ARG A 4 -14.42 -33.00 59.40
N LEU A 5 -13.61 -32.00 59.71
CA LEU A 5 -13.49 -30.77 58.90
C LEU A 5 -12.61 -31.09 57.68
N SER A 6 -13.16 -30.96 56.48
CA SER A 6 -12.39 -31.03 55.23
C SER A 6 -11.76 -29.66 54.95
N LEU A 7 -10.42 -29.61 54.99
CA LEU A 7 -9.63 -28.46 54.53
C LEU A 7 -9.71 -28.39 53.00
N VAL A 8 -10.28 -27.31 52.46
CA VAL A 8 -10.21 -27.01 51.02
C VAL A 8 -8.90 -26.28 50.75
N ALA A 9 -7.97 -26.95 50.08
CA ALA A 9 -6.74 -26.33 49.60
C ALA A 9 -7.06 -25.44 48.38
N LEU A 10 -6.92 -24.13 48.55
CA LEU A 10 -7.07 -23.15 47.48
C LEU A 10 -5.81 -23.19 46.60
N LEU A 11 -5.91 -23.80 45.42
CA LEU A 11 -4.83 -23.84 44.43
C LEU A 11 -4.75 -22.47 43.74
N LEU A 12 -3.74 -21.67 44.11
CA LEU A 12 -3.44 -20.40 43.44
C LEU A 12 -2.77 -20.71 42.08
N VAL A 13 -3.52 -20.61 40.98
CA VAL A 13 -2.96 -20.69 39.63
C VAL A 13 -2.32 -19.34 39.32
N GLY A 14 -0.98 -19.28 39.33
CA GLY A 14 -0.22 -18.10 38.92
C GLY A 14 -0.40 -17.86 37.42
N ALA A 15 -1.15 -16.83 37.05
CA ALA A 15 -1.21 -16.36 35.68
C ALA A 15 0.13 -15.67 35.35
N THR A 16 0.98 -16.34 34.58
CA THR A 16 2.11 -15.66 33.92
C THR A 16 1.53 -14.72 32.86
N LEU A 17 1.49 -13.42 33.15
CA LEU A 17 1.31 -12.41 32.11
C LEU A 17 2.50 -12.52 31.14
N ALA A 18 2.32 -13.21 30.02
CA ALA A 18 3.22 -13.07 28.89
C ALA A 18 3.03 -11.66 28.35
N CYS A 19 3.96 -10.76 28.67
CA CYS A 19 4.06 -9.46 28.04
C CYS A 19 4.26 -9.70 26.53
N ALA A 20 3.33 -9.25 25.71
CA ALA A 20 3.55 -9.26 24.26
C ALA A 20 4.83 -8.48 23.97
N PRO A 21 5.70 -8.95 23.05
CA PRO A 21 6.93 -8.23 22.73
C PRO A 21 6.59 -6.80 22.30
N VAL A 22 7.24 -5.82 22.94
CA VAL A 22 7.17 -4.42 22.51
C VAL A 22 7.71 -4.35 21.09
N ALA A 23 6.94 -3.76 20.17
CA ALA A 23 7.41 -3.51 18.82
C ALA A 23 8.68 -2.61 18.89
N THR A 24 9.80 -3.12 18.42
CA THR A 24 11.05 -2.36 18.33
C THR A 24 10.95 -1.39 17.15
N ALA A 25 10.94 -0.09 17.42
CA ALA A 25 11.00 0.93 16.38
C ALA A 25 12.34 0.82 15.61
N GLY A 26 12.30 1.08 14.30
CA GLY A 26 13.48 1.10 13.46
C GLY A 26 14.43 2.23 13.79
N THR A 27 15.69 2.07 13.37
CA THR A 27 16.69 3.13 13.47
C THR A 27 16.32 4.26 12.51
N PRO A 28 16.09 5.50 12.98
CA PRO A 28 15.64 6.59 12.13
C PRO A 28 16.78 7.10 11.25
N ALA A 29 16.49 7.31 9.97
CA ALA A 29 17.38 7.96 9.01
C ALA A 29 16.58 8.85 8.07
N THR A 30 17.03 10.10 7.88
CA THR A 30 16.35 11.05 7.01
C THR A 30 17.16 11.31 5.75
N TRP A 31 16.63 10.95 4.58
CA TRP A 31 17.23 11.26 3.29
C TRP A 31 17.20 12.78 3.07
N SER A 32 18.37 13.40 3.19
CA SER A 32 18.62 14.78 2.75
C SER A 32 19.00 14.83 1.27
N GLY A 33 19.59 13.74 0.75
CA GLY A 33 20.11 13.66 -0.60
C GLY A 33 21.35 14.53 -0.83
N GLY A 34 22.05 14.95 0.24
CA GLY A 34 23.22 15.85 0.15
C GLY A 34 24.52 15.18 -0.30
N GLY A 35 24.54 13.86 -0.51
CA GLY A 35 25.71 13.11 -0.93
C GLY A 35 26.03 13.27 -2.43
N GLY A 36 27.21 12.83 -2.84
CA GLY A 36 27.68 12.94 -4.23
C GLY A 36 26.99 12.01 -5.24
N ASN A 37 26.06 11.15 -4.80
CA ASN A 37 25.32 10.21 -5.65
C ASN A 37 23.97 9.85 -4.99
N GLY A 38 23.09 9.15 -5.72
CA GLY A 38 21.78 8.71 -5.21
C GLY A 38 21.74 7.35 -4.51
N LEU A 39 22.85 6.84 -3.96
CA LEU A 39 22.89 5.50 -3.34
C LEU A 39 22.52 5.53 -1.85
N TRP A 40 21.74 4.55 -1.39
CA TRP A 40 21.33 4.42 0.01
C TRP A 40 22.48 4.10 0.97
N SER A 41 23.54 3.45 0.51
CA SER A 41 24.74 3.22 1.33
C SER A 41 25.61 4.47 1.55
N THR A 42 25.38 5.56 0.81
CA THR A 42 26.20 6.78 0.90
C THR A 42 25.76 7.59 2.11
N ALA A 43 26.60 7.61 3.16
CA ALA A 43 26.31 8.29 4.41
C ALA A 43 25.91 9.77 4.24
N GLY A 44 26.54 10.49 3.29
CA GLY A 44 26.23 11.90 3.02
C GLY A 44 24.81 12.17 2.52
N ASN A 45 24.05 11.16 2.09
CA ASN A 45 22.64 11.31 1.71
C ASN A 45 21.69 11.32 2.91
N TRP A 46 22.17 10.96 4.10
CA TRP A 46 21.34 10.77 5.28
C TRP A 46 21.72 11.74 6.39
N THR A 47 20.72 12.37 6.98
CA THR A 47 20.80 12.94 8.32
C THR A 47 20.51 11.81 9.30
N GLY A 48 21.47 11.51 10.17
CA GLY A 48 21.49 10.30 10.99
C GLY A 48 22.41 9.23 10.40
N THR A 49 22.33 8.00 10.92
CA THR A 49 23.11 6.88 10.38
C THR A 49 22.42 6.32 9.15
N ALA A 50 23.16 6.14 8.04
CA ALA A 50 22.62 5.49 6.86
C ALA A 50 22.08 4.09 7.21
N PRO A 51 20.98 3.64 6.58
CA PRO A 51 20.41 2.34 6.85
C PRO A 51 21.41 1.21 6.56
N VAL A 52 21.33 0.16 7.37
CA VAL A 52 22.17 -1.03 7.26
C VAL A 52 21.32 -2.27 7.51
N ASN A 53 21.74 -3.42 6.98
CA ASN A 53 21.08 -4.70 7.22
C ASN A 53 21.50 -5.30 8.57
N SER A 54 21.15 -4.62 9.67
CA SER A 54 21.40 -5.10 11.03
C SER A 54 20.25 -4.78 11.99
N GLY A 55 19.03 -4.63 11.46
CA GLY A 55 17.84 -4.28 12.21
C GLY A 55 16.75 -3.66 11.34
N LEU A 56 15.71 -3.14 11.99
CA LEU A 56 14.67 -2.34 11.34
C LEU A 56 15.18 -0.92 11.09
N SER A 57 14.81 -0.34 9.96
CA SER A 57 15.09 1.06 9.61
C SER A 57 13.80 1.85 9.43
N SER A 58 13.76 3.06 9.99
CA SER A 58 12.67 4.02 9.80
C SER A 58 13.17 5.16 8.90
N LEU A 59 12.76 5.14 7.64
CA LEU A 59 13.31 6.01 6.60
C LEU A 59 12.38 7.18 6.31
N THR A 60 12.90 8.40 6.40
CA THR A 60 12.17 9.63 6.04
C THR A 60 12.80 10.28 4.82
N PHE A 61 12.04 10.45 3.75
CA PHE A 61 12.43 11.14 2.53
C PHE A 61 11.97 12.60 2.58
N ALA A 62 12.91 13.50 2.88
CA ALA A 62 12.63 14.93 3.16
C ALA A 62 13.45 15.91 2.30
N GLY A 63 14.50 15.42 1.63
CA GLY A 63 15.39 16.24 0.79
C GLY A 63 14.80 16.64 -0.56
N THR A 64 15.51 17.52 -1.27
CA THR A 64 15.16 17.98 -2.63
C THR A 64 16.21 17.64 -3.68
N THR A 65 17.31 17.01 -3.27
CA THR A 65 18.40 16.55 -4.14
C THR A 65 18.48 15.03 -4.13
N ASN A 66 19.11 14.45 -5.16
CA ASN A 66 19.16 12.99 -5.36
C ASN A 66 17.78 12.32 -5.19
N ILE A 67 16.73 12.98 -5.69
CA ILE A 67 15.33 12.53 -5.57
C ILE A 67 15.04 11.26 -6.37
N THR A 68 15.88 10.95 -7.36
CA THR A 68 16.01 9.60 -7.89
C THR A 68 17.09 8.89 -7.09
N SER A 69 16.68 7.95 -6.23
CA SER A 69 17.60 7.22 -5.36
C SER A 69 17.49 5.72 -5.58
N THR A 70 18.59 5.03 -5.26
CA THR A 70 18.74 3.60 -5.45
C THR A 70 19.10 2.94 -4.14
N ASN A 71 18.22 2.07 -3.66
CA ASN A 71 18.54 1.13 -2.60
C ASN A 71 19.55 0.10 -3.14
N ASN A 72 20.82 0.28 -2.79
CA ASN A 72 21.88 -0.68 -3.10
C ASN A 72 22.20 -1.61 -1.92
N LEU A 73 21.37 -1.62 -0.87
CA LEU A 73 21.53 -2.46 0.30
C LEU A 73 20.73 -3.76 0.13
N THR A 74 21.32 -4.89 0.51
CA THR A 74 20.66 -6.21 0.42
C THR A 74 20.00 -6.58 1.74
N GLY A 75 18.76 -7.06 1.71
CA GLY A 75 18.06 -7.59 2.89
C GLY A 75 17.59 -6.52 3.88
N LEU A 76 17.43 -5.27 3.43
CA LEU A 76 16.98 -4.19 4.29
C LEU A 76 15.53 -4.43 4.76
N SER A 77 15.33 -4.37 6.08
CA SER A 77 14.01 -4.43 6.70
C SER A 77 13.59 -3.04 7.16
N VAL A 78 12.37 -2.64 6.80
CA VAL A 78 11.86 -1.28 7.01
C VAL A 78 10.53 -1.36 7.78
N ASP A 79 10.40 -0.54 8.82
CA ASP A 79 9.14 -0.39 9.57
C ASP A 79 8.40 0.90 9.19
N LEU A 80 9.12 1.90 8.70
CA LEU A 80 8.57 3.15 8.20
C LEU A 80 9.28 3.62 6.94
N LEU A 81 8.49 3.98 5.93
CA LEU A 81 8.92 4.73 4.76
C LEU A 81 8.03 5.97 4.63
N SER A 82 8.53 7.12 5.04
CA SER A 82 7.75 8.36 5.11
C SER A 82 8.26 9.38 4.10
N PHE A 83 7.38 9.96 3.29
CA PHE A 83 7.68 11.06 2.38
C PHE A 83 7.09 12.35 2.93
N THR A 84 7.95 13.30 3.28
CA THR A 84 7.54 14.55 3.97
C THR A 84 7.71 15.79 3.10
N THR A 85 8.16 15.62 1.86
CA THR A 85 8.26 16.71 0.89
C THR A 85 6.87 17.13 0.44
N THR A 86 6.71 18.42 0.20
CA THR A 86 5.43 19.00 -0.25
C THR A 86 5.47 19.48 -1.70
N SER A 87 6.64 19.48 -2.33
CA SER A 87 6.86 20.06 -3.67
C SER A 87 7.75 19.21 -4.58
N THR A 88 8.38 18.16 -4.06
CA THR A 88 9.26 17.27 -4.82
C THR A 88 8.82 15.83 -4.60
N ALA A 89 8.77 15.07 -5.68
CA ALA A 89 8.45 13.66 -5.68
C ALA A 89 9.72 12.83 -5.81
N PHE A 90 9.82 11.77 -5.02
CA PHE A 90 10.91 10.80 -5.07
C PHE A 90 10.63 9.68 -6.06
N SER A 91 11.70 9.16 -6.65
CA SER A 91 11.70 7.90 -7.39
C SER A 91 12.71 6.96 -6.72
N LEU A 92 12.20 5.90 -6.09
CA LEU A 92 12.99 4.92 -5.36
C LEU A 92 13.12 3.64 -6.19
N SER A 93 14.35 3.16 -6.37
CA SER A 93 14.68 1.99 -7.19
C SER A 93 15.69 1.07 -6.49
N GLY A 94 16.04 -0.05 -7.13
CA GLY A 94 17.08 -0.95 -6.65
C GLY A 94 16.56 -2.18 -5.91
N ASN A 95 17.33 -2.65 -4.93
CA ASN A 95 17.07 -3.86 -4.17
C ASN A 95 15.76 -3.77 -3.39
N ALA A 96 15.13 -4.93 -3.21
CA ALA A 96 13.89 -5.02 -2.47
C ALA A 96 14.06 -4.72 -0.97
N ILE A 97 12.99 -4.20 -0.36
CA ILE A 97 12.87 -4.04 1.10
C ILE A 97 11.85 -5.03 1.67
N THR A 98 12.04 -5.42 2.94
CA THR A 98 11.10 -6.28 3.66
C THR A 98 10.26 -5.47 4.64
N LEU A 99 8.94 -5.69 4.63
CA LEU A 99 7.96 -5.06 5.52
C LEU A 99 7.20 -6.14 6.30
N THR A 100 7.36 -6.15 7.63
CA THR A 100 6.64 -7.10 8.52
C THR A 100 5.37 -6.47 9.09
N THR A 101 5.49 -5.27 9.63
CA THR A 101 4.39 -4.41 10.08
C THR A 101 4.66 -2.97 9.65
N GLY A 102 5.12 -2.83 8.41
CA GLY A 102 5.64 -1.59 7.86
C GLY A 102 4.54 -0.60 7.50
N THR A 103 4.82 0.68 7.68
CA THR A 103 3.99 1.78 7.21
C THR A 103 4.72 2.54 6.10
N ILE A 104 4.05 2.75 4.98
CA ILE A 104 4.47 3.69 3.94
C ILE A 104 3.51 4.88 4.01
N MET A 105 4.02 6.10 4.10
CA MET A 105 3.15 7.26 4.26
C MET A 105 3.65 8.51 3.54
N THR A 106 2.71 9.33 3.10
CA THR A 106 2.99 10.66 2.56
C THR A 106 2.34 11.74 3.44
N SER A 107 3.03 12.88 3.61
CA SER A 107 2.40 14.07 4.20
C SER A 107 1.47 14.75 3.21
N GLY A 108 0.51 15.53 3.70
CA GLY A 108 -0.29 16.41 2.85
C GLY A 108 0.60 17.40 2.08
N SER A 109 0.26 17.66 0.82
CA SER A 109 0.99 18.54 -0.08
C SER A 109 0.06 19.68 -0.53
N THR A 110 0.54 20.91 -0.41
CA THR A 110 -0.15 22.10 -0.94
C THR A 110 0.33 22.48 -2.33
N ALA A 111 1.37 21.83 -2.85
CA ALA A 111 2.07 22.26 -4.08
C ALA A 111 1.96 21.29 -5.26
N GLY A 112 0.95 20.40 -5.29
CA GLY A 112 0.56 19.71 -6.52
C GLY A 112 1.18 18.34 -6.79
N LEU A 113 1.65 17.62 -5.76
CA LEU A 113 2.05 16.20 -5.89
C LEU A 113 0.89 15.22 -6.19
N ALA A 114 -0.29 15.75 -6.55
CA ALA A 114 -1.42 14.99 -7.07
C ALA A 114 -1.23 14.56 -8.55
N THR A 115 -0.24 15.09 -9.27
CA THR A 115 0.01 14.71 -10.69
C THR A 115 1.33 14.02 -10.91
N THR A 116 2.32 14.21 -10.04
CA THR A 116 3.62 13.52 -10.09
C THR A 116 3.68 12.34 -9.13
N GLY A 117 3.43 12.57 -7.84
CA GLY A 117 3.46 11.55 -6.78
C GLY A 117 4.84 10.90 -6.56
N ASP A 118 5.06 10.31 -5.38
CA ASP A 118 6.25 9.49 -5.15
C ASP A 118 6.14 8.15 -5.87
N ILE A 119 7.25 7.60 -6.36
CA ILE A 119 7.30 6.35 -7.13
C ILE A 119 8.21 5.34 -6.44
N LEU A 120 7.65 4.20 -6.06
CA LEU A 120 8.37 3.04 -5.54
C LEU A 120 8.51 2.00 -6.65
N SER A 121 9.65 2.04 -7.34
CA SER A 121 10.06 1.07 -8.36
C SER A 121 10.90 -0.09 -7.80
N LEU A 122 11.39 0.04 -6.56
CA LEU A 122 12.03 -1.07 -5.85
C LEU A 122 11.03 -2.17 -5.49
N GLY A 123 11.51 -3.40 -5.36
CA GLY A 123 10.67 -4.52 -4.92
C GLY A 123 10.30 -4.44 -3.44
N MET A 124 9.20 -5.06 -3.05
CA MET A 124 8.81 -5.21 -1.65
C MET A 124 8.46 -6.64 -1.31
N ILE A 125 8.81 -7.07 -0.10
CA ILE A 125 8.46 -8.38 0.45
C ILE A 125 7.62 -8.15 1.70
N LEU A 126 6.35 -8.54 1.66
CA LEU A 126 5.41 -8.43 2.77
C LEU A 126 5.42 -9.74 3.57
N SER A 127 5.76 -9.70 4.85
CA SER A 127 5.73 -10.89 5.73
C SER A 127 4.63 -10.83 6.80
N GLY A 128 4.01 -9.67 7.03
CA GLY A 128 2.87 -9.49 7.93
C GLY A 128 1.89 -8.43 7.43
N SER A 129 1.23 -7.71 8.33
CA SER A 129 0.21 -6.72 7.98
C SER A 129 0.81 -5.32 7.81
N ASN A 130 0.84 -4.85 6.56
CA ASN A 130 1.45 -3.58 6.19
C ASN A 130 0.40 -2.56 5.74
N ARG A 131 0.75 -1.28 5.80
CA ARG A 131 -0.16 -0.18 5.43
C ARG A 131 0.54 0.88 4.59
N ALA A 132 -0.16 1.40 3.60
CA ALA A 132 0.18 2.59 2.84
C ALA A 132 -0.87 3.67 3.12
N VAL A 133 -0.43 4.89 3.46
CA VAL A 133 -1.32 6.00 3.84
C VAL A 133 -0.97 7.25 3.05
N THR A 134 -1.91 7.77 2.27
CA THR A 134 -1.68 9.02 1.52
C THR A 134 -2.21 10.24 2.27
N GLY A 135 -1.40 11.29 2.30
CA GLY A 135 -1.83 12.64 2.66
C GLY A 135 -2.60 13.32 1.53
N THR A 136 -3.22 14.47 1.82
CA THR A 136 -3.95 15.27 0.83
C THR A 136 -3.05 15.72 -0.32
N SER A 137 -3.51 15.55 -1.56
CA SER A 137 -2.82 15.98 -2.78
C SER A 137 -1.38 15.46 -2.89
N HIS A 138 -1.14 14.24 -2.39
CA HIS A 138 0.14 13.56 -2.44
C HIS A 138 -0.06 12.09 -2.79
N ASN A 139 0.06 11.78 -4.08
CA ASN A 139 -0.14 10.43 -4.58
C ASN A 139 1.09 9.55 -4.37
N LEU A 140 0.86 8.25 -4.36
CA LEU A 140 1.91 7.25 -4.21
C LEU A 140 1.78 6.15 -5.27
N SER A 141 2.87 5.89 -6.00
CA SER A 141 2.94 4.89 -7.06
C SER A 141 3.78 3.69 -6.65
N PHE A 142 3.26 2.50 -6.90
CA PHE A 142 3.86 1.19 -6.70
C PHE A 142 4.05 0.53 -8.07
N SER A 143 5.24 0.71 -8.64
CA SER A 143 5.62 0.17 -9.95
C SER A 143 6.53 -1.05 -9.85
N GLY A 144 7.25 -1.22 -8.73
CA GLY A 144 8.00 -2.42 -8.42
C GLY A 144 7.10 -3.61 -8.07
N THR A 145 7.69 -4.81 -8.04
CA THR A 145 6.95 -6.02 -7.64
C THR A 145 6.79 -6.10 -6.12
N ILE A 146 5.60 -6.47 -5.67
CA ILE A 146 5.29 -6.75 -4.27
C ILE A 146 5.01 -8.25 -4.13
N GLY A 147 5.82 -8.94 -3.31
CA GLY A 147 5.67 -10.37 -3.03
C GLY A 147 5.53 -10.66 -1.55
N GLY A 148 5.52 -11.96 -1.20
CA GLY A 148 5.49 -12.44 0.18
C GLY A 148 4.10 -12.91 0.65
N THR A 149 4.01 -13.33 1.91
CA THR A 149 2.78 -13.91 2.49
C THR A 149 1.91 -12.90 3.22
N GLY A 150 2.42 -11.68 3.42
CA GLY A 150 1.76 -10.60 4.14
C GLY A 150 0.69 -9.88 3.32
N SER A 151 0.02 -8.93 3.97
CA SER A 151 -1.07 -8.13 3.41
C SER A 151 -0.67 -6.66 3.24
N MET A 152 -1.39 -5.97 2.36
CA MET A 152 -1.27 -4.53 2.15
C MET A 152 -2.62 -3.83 2.37
N THR A 153 -2.64 -2.84 3.26
CA THR A 153 -3.78 -1.95 3.46
C THR A 153 -3.50 -0.58 2.84
N PHE A 154 -4.33 -0.15 1.89
CA PHE A 154 -4.33 1.18 1.32
C PHE A 154 -5.35 2.07 2.04
N ASP A 155 -4.89 3.23 2.51
CA ASP A 155 -5.68 4.16 3.30
C ASP A 155 -5.29 5.63 3.05
N GLY A 156 -6.00 6.56 3.67
CA GLY A 156 -5.81 8.00 3.49
C GLY A 156 -6.81 8.56 2.49
N VAL A 157 -6.41 9.61 1.76
CA VAL A 157 -7.37 10.45 1.02
C VAL A 157 -7.03 10.61 -0.46
N SER A 158 -5.77 10.40 -0.86
CA SER A 158 -5.31 10.62 -2.23
C SER A 158 -5.12 9.30 -2.99
N ALA A 159 -4.54 9.38 -4.19
CA ALA A 159 -4.48 8.23 -5.08
C ALA A 159 -3.27 7.35 -4.81
N PHE A 160 -3.50 6.04 -4.92
CA PHE A 160 -2.47 5.03 -5.07
C PHE A 160 -2.48 4.51 -6.50
N TYR A 161 -1.32 4.34 -7.11
CA TYR A 161 -1.18 3.75 -8.44
C TYR A 161 -0.43 2.43 -8.30
N VAL A 162 -1.08 1.31 -8.58
CA VAL A 162 -0.53 -0.03 -8.40
C VAL A 162 -0.44 -0.69 -9.77
N SER A 163 0.77 -0.70 -10.33
CA SER A 163 1.05 -1.20 -11.69
C SER A 163 2.02 -2.37 -11.73
N GLY A 164 2.65 -2.68 -10.61
CA GLY A 164 3.57 -3.82 -10.51
C GLY A 164 2.85 -5.16 -10.70
N SER A 165 3.59 -6.14 -11.25
CA SER A 165 3.16 -7.55 -11.29
C SER A 165 3.38 -8.16 -9.91
N ASN A 166 2.34 -8.14 -9.08
CA ASN A 166 2.45 -8.48 -7.67
C ASN A 166 2.10 -9.96 -7.43
N SER A 167 2.68 -10.55 -6.38
CA SER A 167 2.51 -11.97 -6.04
C SER A 167 2.27 -12.21 -4.55
N TYR A 168 1.95 -11.17 -3.77
CA TYR A 168 1.67 -11.34 -2.35
C TYR A 168 0.32 -12.03 -2.13
N SER A 169 0.24 -12.87 -1.08
CA SER A 169 -0.92 -13.74 -0.86
C SER A 169 -1.77 -13.36 0.34
N GLY A 170 -1.32 -12.46 1.23
CA GLY A 170 -2.05 -12.10 2.45
C GLY A 170 -3.27 -11.20 2.23
N GLY A 171 -3.50 -10.76 0.98
CA GLY A 171 -4.66 -9.96 0.58
C GLY A 171 -4.41 -8.46 0.58
N THR A 172 -5.36 -7.75 -0.02
CA THR A 172 -5.36 -6.30 -0.18
C THR A 172 -6.59 -5.72 0.50
N PHE A 173 -6.39 -4.68 1.31
CA PHE A 173 -7.48 -3.96 1.98
C PHE A 173 -7.48 -2.52 1.50
N ILE A 174 -8.58 -2.04 0.94
CA ILE A 174 -8.74 -0.66 0.46
C ILE A 174 -9.77 -0.01 1.37
N THR A 175 -9.29 0.74 2.36
CA THR A 175 -10.13 1.38 3.40
C THR A 175 -10.29 2.88 3.20
N GLY A 176 -9.36 3.48 2.44
CA GLY A 176 -9.37 4.89 2.09
C GLY A 176 -8.60 5.14 0.78
N GLY A 177 -8.69 6.37 0.28
CA GLY A 177 -8.05 6.76 -0.96
C GLY A 177 -8.66 6.11 -2.21
N SER A 178 -8.03 6.37 -3.34
CA SER A 178 -8.41 5.84 -4.66
C SER A 178 -7.27 4.98 -5.21
N VAL A 179 -7.47 3.67 -5.31
CA VAL A 179 -6.45 2.73 -5.77
C VAL A 179 -6.68 2.40 -7.24
N TRP A 180 -5.72 2.79 -8.07
CA TRP A 180 -5.76 2.64 -9.53
C TRP A 180 -4.87 1.46 -9.96
N THR A 181 -5.37 0.56 -10.81
CA THR A 181 -4.65 -0.64 -11.25
C THR A 181 -3.65 -0.40 -12.39
N GLN A 182 -2.99 0.75 -12.41
CA GLN A 182 -2.02 1.13 -13.45
C GLN A 182 -1.12 2.27 -12.97
N ALA A 183 -0.14 2.61 -13.79
CA ALA A 183 0.73 3.76 -13.54
C ALA A 183 -0.05 5.09 -13.55
N GLN A 184 0.54 6.12 -12.94
CA GLN A 184 0.04 7.50 -12.89
C GLN A 184 0.12 8.19 -14.26
N THR A 185 -0.64 7.66 -15.22
CA THR A 185 -0.75 8.16 -16.60
C THR A 185 -2.18 7.97 -17.09
N ASN A 186 -2.50 8.48 -18.28
CA ASN A 186 -3.77 8.16 -18.95
C ASN A 186 -3.62 7.07 -20.02
N ALA A 187 -2.42 6.54 -20.22
CA ALA A 187 -2.15 5.55 -21.26
C ALA A 187 -2.70 4.18 -20.89
N ALA A 188 -3.34 3.52 -21.86
CA ALA A 188 -3.70 2.11 -21.76
C ALA A 188 -2.45 1.22 -21.71
N GLY A 189 -2.59 0.01 -21.15
CA GLY A 189 -1.50 -0.98 -21.09
C GLY A 189 -0.42 -0.69 -20.04
N THR A 190 -0.64 0.27 -19.15
CA THR A 190 0.31 0.62 -18.07
C THR A 190 0.00 -0.05 -16.72
N GLY A 191 -0.85 -1.07 -16.72
CA GLY A 191 -1.24 -1.83 -15.54
C GLY A 191 -1.01 -3.32 -15.74
N ASP A 192 -1.18 -4.08 -14.65
CA ASP A 192 -0.97 -5.53 -14.60
C ASP A 192 -2.20 -6.23 -13.99
N ASN A 193 -2.56 -7.39 -14.53
CA ASN A 193 -3.70 -8.20 -14.04
C ASN A 193 -3.47 -8.73 -12.62
N ASN A 194 -2.22 -8.79 -12.18
CA ASN A 194 -1.81 -9.19 -10.84
C ASN A 194 -1.51 -8.00 -9.93
N ALA A 195 -2.07 -6.80 -10.20
CA ALA A 195 -1.87 -5.61 -9.35
C ALA A 195 -2.13 -5.85 -7.85
N PHE A 196 -2.99 -6.79 -7.47
CA PHE A 196 -3.32 -7.09 -6.07
C PHE A 196 -2.79 -8.45 -5.57
N GLY A 197 -1.81 -9.03 -6.26
CA GLY A 197 -1.31 -10.35 -5.90
C GLY A 197 -2.39 -11.42 -6.06
N THR A 198 -2.34 -12.45 -5.21
CA THR A 198 -3.22 -13.63 -5.32
C THR A 198 -4.28 -13.69 -4.22
N GLY A 199 -4.19 -12.82 -3.20
CA GLY A 199 -5.13 -12.81 -2.09
C GLY A 199 -6.47 -12.17 -2.42
N THR A 200 -7.40 -12.23 -1.47
CA THR A 200 -8.68 -11.50 -1.54
C THR A 200 -8.44 -9.99 -1.52
N VAL A 201 -9.21 -9.27 -2.32
CA VAL A 201 -9.28 -7.80 -2.29
C VAL A 201 -10.54 -7.40 -1.54
N THR A 202 -10.38 -6.66 -0.45
CA THR A 202 -11.49 -6.12 0.34
C THR A 202 -11.56 -4.61 0.14
N VAL A 203 -12.69 -4.10 -0.34
CA VAL A 203 -12.93 -2.66 -0.46
C VAL A 203 -14.00 -2.25 0.53
N SER A 204 -13.67 -1.30 1.40
CA SER A 204 -14.56 -0.90 2.49
C SER A 204 -14.49 0.59 2.83
N GLY A 205 -15.48 1.07 3.57
CA GLY A 205 -15.52 2.45 4.05
C GLY A 205 -15.47 3.46 2.91
N SER A 206 -14.51 4.39 2.98
CA SER A 206 -14.24 5.41 1.95
C SER A 206 -13.20 4.99 0.92
N GLY A 207 -12.83 3.70 0.86
CA GLY A 207 -11.90 3.19 -0.15
C GLY A 207 -12.56 3.00 -1.52
N SER A 208 -11.84 3.32 -2.59
CA SER A 208 -12.26 3.03 -3.97
C SER A 208 -11.21 2.23 -4.72
N LEU A 209 -11.63 1.17 -5.39
CA LEU A 209 -10.88 0.45 -6.40
C LEU A 209 -11.26 0.98 -7.79
N LEU A 210 -10.27 1.40 -8.57
CA LEU A 210 -10.45 1.86 -9.95
C LEU A 210 -9.73 0.88 -10.89
N ALA A 211 -10.50 -0.05 -11.44
CA ALA A 211 -10.03 -0.99 -12.46
C ALA A 211 -9.93 -0.26 -13.80
N ARG A 212 -8.70 -0.12 -14.32
CA ARG A 212 -8.45 0.69 -15.52
C ARG A 212 -8.41 -0.10 -16.80
N ASN A 213 -8.92 0.54 -17.87
CA ASN A 213 -8.67 0.12 -19.25
C ASN A 213 -9.03 -1.36 -19.46
N SER A 214 -8.08 -2.19 -19.90
CA SER A 214 -8.30 -3.62 -20.20
C SER A 214 -7.86 -4.57 -19.08
N ILE A 215 -7.74 -4.08 -17.85
CA ILE A 215 -7.27 -4.89 -16.72
C ILE A 215 -8.30 -5.97 -16.37
N SER A 216 -7.81 -7.19 -16.12
CA SER A 216 -8.61 -8.31 -15.62
C SER A 216 -8.12 -8.71 -14.24
N LEU A 217 -8.98 -8.56 -13.23
CA LEU A 217 -8.69 -8.92 -11.84
C LEU A 217 -9.38 -10.24 -11.50
N ALA A 218 -8.58 -11.27 -11.24
CA ALA A 218 -9.04 -12.60 -10.85
C ALA A 218 -9.22 -12.76 -9.32
N ASN A 219 -8.83 -11.76 -8.53
CA ASN A 219 -8.96 -11.82 -7.08
C ASN A 219 -10.42 -11.97 -6.67
N ALA A 220 -10.68 -12.80 -5.65
CA ALA A 220 -11.94 -12.73 -4.93
C ALA A 220 -12.12 -11.33 -4.31
N MET A 221 -13.32 -10.77 -4.42
CA MET A 221 -13.66 -9.42 -3.98
C MET A 221 -14.67 -9.47 -2.83
N VAL A 222 -14.40 -8.72 -1.76
CA VAL A 222 -15.35 -8.44 -0.68
C VAL A 222 -15.60 -6.94 -0.64
N ILE A 223 -16.86 -6.51 -0.75
CA ILE A 223 -17.20 -5.10 -0.94
C ILE A 223 -18.18 -4.65 0.13
N SER A 224 -17.82 -3.59 0.87
CA SER A 224 -18.62 -2.96 1.91
C SER A 224 -18.27 -1.47 2.07
N GLY A 225 -18.65 -0.65 1.09
CA GLY A 225 -18.35 0.78 1.13
C GLY A 225 -18.99 1.60 0.00
N SER A 226 -19.04 2.92 0.19
CA SER A 226 -19.58 3.86 -0.78
C SER A 226 -18.54 4.39 -1.78
N GLY A 227 -17.26 4.22 -1.48
CA GLY A 227 -16.15 4.81 -2.24
C GLY A 227 -15.64 6.13 -1.69
N ASN A 228 -14.52 6.59 -2.24
CA ASN A 228 -13.83 7.83 -1.90
C ASN A 228 -14.47 9.05 -2.57
N GLY A 229 -15.38 9.74 -1.87
CA GLY A 229 -16.04 10.97 -2.34
C GLY A 229 -17.48 10.77 -2.81
N SER A 230 -18.18 11.87 -3.09
CA SER A 230 -19.65 11.96 -3.22
C SER A 230 -20.28 11.22 -4.41
N SER A 231 -19.50 10.55 -5.26
CA SER A 231 -20.02 9.74 -6.38
C SER A 231 -19.09 8.59 -6.78
N ALA A 232 -18.15 8.18 -5.91
CA ALA A 232 -17.01 7.41 -6.36
C ALA A 232 -17.21 5.89 -6.42
N GLY A 233 -18.15 5.27 -5.71
CA GLY A 233 -18.25 3.81 -5.73
C GLY A 233 -17.06 3.08 -5.09
N ALA A 234 -17.32 1.98 -4.41
CA ALA A 234 -16.27 1.09 -3.92
C ALA A 234 -15.50 0.44 -5.09
N ILE A 235 -16.18 0.11 -6.19
CA ILE A 235 -15.54 -0.36 -7.43
C ILE A 235 -15.95 0.52 -8.60
N ARG A 236 -14.97 0.90 -9.42
CA ARG A 236 -15.15 1.71 -10.63
C ARG A 236 -14.45 1.14 -11.84
N GLY A 237 -15.10 1.19 -12.98
CA GLY A 237 -14.43 1.18 -14.28
C GLY A 237 -13.86 2.58 -14.57
N SER A 238 -12.57 2.68 -14.91
CA SER A 238 -11.98 3.96 -15.30
C SER A 238 -11.11 3.86 -16.55
N PHE A 239 -11.47 4.65 -17.57
CA PHE A 239 -11.00 4.43 -18.93
C PHE A 239 -10.28 5.67 -19.45
N GLY A 240 -9.04 5.48 -19.90
CA GLY A 240 -8.26 6.51 -20.60
C GLY A 240 -8.36 6.39 -22.12
N ALA A 241 -9.04 5.36 -22.62
CA ALA A 241 -9.25 5.06 -24.02
C ALA A 241 -10.64 4.45 -24.27
N ILE A 242 -11.14 4.56 -25.50
CA ILE A 242 -12.43 4.02 -25.94
C ILE A 242 -12.38 2.50 -26.13
N ASN A 243 -13.54 1.83 -26.08
CA ASN A 243 -13.70 0.39 -26.30
C ASN A 243 -12.89 -0.51 -25.35
N GLN A 244 -12.65 -0.03 -24.12
CA GLN A 244 -11.88 -0.77 -23.12
C GLN A 244 -12.80 -1.59 -22.22
N THR A 245 -12.36 -2.76 -21.78
CA THR A 245 -13.14 -3.59 -20.85
C THR A 245 -12.29 -3.94 -19.64
N ALA A 246 -12.60 -3.32 -18.50
CA ALA A 246 -12.06 -3.74 -17.22
C ALA A 246 -12.90 -4.92 -16.73
N THR A 247 -12.27 -6.01 -16.33
CA THR A 247 -12.95 -7.26 -15.97
C THR A 247 -12.67 -7.63 -14.53
N ILE A 248 -13.72 -7.92 -13.77
CA ILE A 248 -13.65 -8.62 -12.49
C ILE A 248 -14.11 -10.06 -12.73
N SER A 249 -13.18 -11.01 -12.64
CA SER A 249 -13.42 -12.44 -12.90
C SER A 249 -13.35 -13.30 -11.64
N GLY A 250 -12.88 -12.77 -10.52
CA GLY A 250 -12.98 -13.44 -9.21
C GLY A 250 -14.36 -13.26 -8.56
N SER A 251 -14.69 -14.13 -7.61
CA SER A 251 -16.01 -14.12 -6.95
C SER A 251 -16.26 -12.80 -6.24
N VAL A 252 -17.46 -12.23 -6.36
CA VAL A 252 -17.80 -10.96 -5.71
C VAL A 252 -18.81 -11.18 -4.60
N THR A 253 -18.44 -10.80 -3.38
CA THR A 253 -19.30 -10.80 -2.20
C THR A 253 -19.61 -9.36 -1.79
N LEU A 254 -20.90 -9.00 -1.76
CA LEU A 254 -21.36 -7.74 -1.16
C LEU A 254 -21.60 -7.98 0.34
N ALA A 255 -20.64 -7.56 1.17
CA ALA A 255 -20.68 -7.75 2.63
C ALA A 255 -21.48 -6.64 3.35
N GLY A 256 -21.99 -5.66 2.61
CA GLY A 256 -22.85 -4.59 3.10
C GLY A 256 -23.30 -3.70 1.96
N ASN A 257 -23.80 -2.51 2.29
CA ASN A 257 -24.14 -1.49 1.30
C ASN A 257 -22.87 -1.16 0.48
N ALA A 258 -22.98 -1.31 -0.83
CA ALA A 258 -21.88 -1.11 -1.75
C ALA A 258 -22.35 -0.31 -2.96
N THR A 259 -21.53 0.64 -3.39
CA THR A 259 -21.74 1.38 -4.64
C THR A 259 -20.77 0.88 -5.68
N ILE A 260 -21.24 0.51 -6.88
CA ILE A 260 -20.42 0.08 -8.01
C ILE A 260 -20.74 1.00 -9.19
N GLU A 261 -19.71 1.52 -9.85
CA GLU A 261 -19.83 2.45 -10.97
C GLU A 261 -19.17 1.87 -12.23
N ALA A 262 -19.94 1.64 -13.29
CA ALA A 262 -19.44 0.98 -14.49
C ALA A 262 -18.63 1.90 -15.43
N ALA A 263 -18.76 3.22 -15.29
CA ALA A 263 -18.02 4.22 -16.05
C ALA A 263 -17.90 5.51 -15.25
N SER A 264 -16.68 5.90 -14.88
CA SER A 264 -16.41 7.27 -14.43
C SER A 264 -16.43 8.21 -15.64
N ASN A 265 -17.00 9.41 -15.51
CA ASN A 265 -17.16 10.50 -16.50
C ASN A 265 -15.85 11.03 -17.16
N ALA A 266 -14.81 10.22 -17.31
CA ALA A 266 -13.60 10.58 -18.04
C ALA A 266 -13.92 10.63 -19.54
N THR A 267 -13.62 11.76 -20.18
CA THR A 267 -13.69 11.93 -21.64
C THR A 267 -12.97 10.77 -22.34
N GLY A 268 -13.69 9.97 -23.15
CA GLY A 268 -13.12 8.82 -23.86
C GLY A 268 -13.60 7.44 -23.41
N ASP A 269 -14.76 7.34 -22.76
CA ASP A 269 -15.38 6.10 -22.26
C ASP A 269 -16.34 5.43 -23.26
N SER A 270 -16.49 5.96 -24.48
CA SER A 270 -17.40 5.39 -25.48
C SER A 270 -17.07 3.91 -25.76
N GLY A 271 -18.06 3.03 -25.56
CA GLY A 271 -17.91 1.59 -25.72
C GLY A 271 -17.12 0.89 -24.61
N SER A 272 -16.67 1.63 -23.59
CA SER A 272 -15.94 1.07 -22.45
C SER A 272 -16.90 0.56 -21.36
N LYS A 273 -16.49 -0.50 -20.66
CA LYS A 273 -17.34 -1.16 -19.65
C LYS A 273 -16.53 -1.78 -18.52
N LEU A 274 -17.09 -1.73 -17.32
CA LEU A 274 -16.72 -2.64 -16.23
C LEU A 274 -17.56 -3.91 -16.34
N LEU A 275 -16.90 -5.04 -16.57
CA LEU A 275 -17.52 -6.34 -16.77
C LEU A 275 -17.28 -7.24 -15.56
N PHE A 276 -18.34 -7.89 -15.08
CA PHE A 276 -18.27 -8.97 -14.10
C PHE A 276 -18.60 -10.29 -14.82
N THR A 277 -17.78 -11.33 -14.62
CA THR A 277 -17.82 -12.55 -15.46
C THR A 277 -18.05 -13.86 -14.72
N ASN A 278 -18.36 -13.81 -13.43
CA ASN A 278 -18.74 -15.01 -12.66
C ASN A 278 -20.23 -15.33 -12.77
#